data_AF-A0A3B6TCH5-F1
#
_entry.id   AF-A0A3B6TCH5-F1
#
_cell.length_a   1.000
_cell.length_b   1.000
_cell.length_c   1.000
_cell.angle_alpha   90.00
_cell.angle_beta   90.00
_cell.angle_gamma   90.00
#
_symmetry.space_group_name_H-M   'P 1'
#
loop_
_entity.id
_entity.type
_entity.pdbx_description
1 polymer ?
#
loop_
_entity_poly.entity_id
_entity_poly.type
_entity_poly.pdbx_seq_one_letter_code
_entity_poly.pdbx_strand_id
1 'polypeptide(L)'
;MMALAKTIALLVCLLGIAGGTSGANCIPRPRSATFTPRSAASIFTARTPPPMVDWRAHGAVTPVMDQGVLGSCWAISTAGAIEGLHKIRSGRLVRLSSQQIYDCSNKSMIESHLRAYDWVLRNGGVASEETYPYVDRVQDCKREKLHMISASITSFVWTIRTEQELLLAVSQQPVTVKMSVEPASFLNYTGGIFSGPCGHAGHSMLAVGYGALPDGRKYWILKSSYGVHWGDHGYFYVQRGPGHDAGLCGIANYAAHPV
;
A
#
# COMPACT_ATOMS: atom_id res chain seq x y z
N MET A 1 -27.19 0.51 -59.15
CA MET A 1 -26.19 -0.59 -59.24
C MET A 1 -25.10 -0.46 -58.18
N MET A 2 -25.42 -0.45 -56.88
CA MET A 2 -24.39 -0.35 -55.82
C MET A 2 -24.78 -1.00 -54.48
N ALA A 3 -25.86 -1.78 -54.43
CA ALA A 3 -26.33 -2.44 -53.22
C ALA A 3 -26.23 -3.99 -53.26
N LEU A 4 -25.81 -4.58 -54.39
CA LEU A 4 -25.63 -6.03 -54.53
C LEU A 4 -24.17 -6.52 -54.38
N ALA A 5 -23.19 -5.61 -54.27
CA ALA A 5 -21.77 -5.98 -54.23
C ALA A 5 -21.20 -6.20 -52.82
N LYS A 6 -21.93 -5.82 -51.75
CA LYS A 6 -21.45 -5.97 -50.36
C LYS A 6 -21.80 -7.31 -49.72
N THR A 7 -22.68 -8.11 -50.32
CA THR A 7 -23.14 -9.38 -49.72
C THR A 7 -22.27 -10.59 -50.11
N ILE A 8 -21.46 -10.47 -51.17
CA ILE A 8 -20.64 -11.59 -51.68
C ILE A 8 -19.26 -11.66 -50.99
N ALA A 9 -18.72 -10.54 -50.49
CA ALA A 9 -17.42 -10.52 -49.82
C ALA A 9 -17.43 -11.19 -48.43
N LEU A 10 -18.59 -11.34 -47.79
CA LEU A 10 -18.70 -11.97 -46.47
C LEU A 10 -18.71 -13.52 -46.54
N LEU A 11 -19.11 -14.11 -47.67
CA LEU A 11 -19.25 -15.57 -47.81
C LEU A 11 -17.94 -16.28 -48.12
N VAL A 12 -16.96 -15.59 -48.71
CA VAL A 12 -15.68 -16.19 -49.14
C VAL A 12 -14.74 -16.48 -47.97
N CYS A 13 -14.82 -15.72 -46.86
CA CYS A 13 -13.98 -15.96 -45.67
C CYS A 13 -14.50 -17.04 -44.71
N LEU A 14 -15.77 -17.44 -44.80
CA LEU A 14 -16.37 -18.45 -43.91
C LEU A 14 -16.17 -19.90 -44.41
N LEU A 15 -15.83 -20.09 -45.69
CA LEU A 15 -15.75 -21.42 -46.31
C LEU A 15 -14.33 -21.90 -46.64
N GLY A 16 -13.29 -21.11 -46.36
CA GLY A 16 -11.89 -21.58 -46.39
C GLY A 16 -11.39 -22.12 -47.74
N ILE A 17 -11.92 -21.64 -48.87
CA ILE A 17 -11.48 -22.06 -50.20
C ILE A 17 -10.37 -21.13 -50.68
N ALA A 18 -9.15 -21.65 -50.78
CA ALA A 18 -8.00 -20.90 -51.32
C ALA A 18 -8.01 -20.95 -52.86
N GLY A 19 -8.19 -19.80 -53.50
CA GLY A 19 -8.08 -19.65 -54.95
C GLY A 19 -7.60 -18.25 -55.33
N GLY A 20 -6.37 -18.18 -55.84
CA GLY A 20 -5.91 -17.28 -56.91
C GLY A 20 -6.15 -15.76 -56.82
N THR A 21 -5.10 -15.04 -56.45
CA THR A 21 -4.65 -13.76 -57.02
C THR A 21 -5.64 -12.59 -57.12
N SER A 22 -5.79 -11.82 -56.03
CA SER A 22 -5.84 -10.35 -56.07
C SER A 22 -5.83 -9.79 -54.65
N GLY A 23 -4.98 -8.77 -54.41
CA GLY A 23 -4.61 -8.27 -53.09
C GLY A 23 -5.75 -7.77 -52.21
N ALA A 24 -6.15 -8.61 -51.25
CA ALA A 24 -6.89 -8.22 -50.07
C ALA A 24 -6.03 -8.59 -48.84
N ASN A 25 -5.41 -7.60 -48.20
CA ASN A 25 -4.68 -7.79 -46.95
C ASN A 25 -5.68 -8.10 -45.83
N CYS A 26 -5.94 -9.39 -45.59
CA CYS A 26 -6.63 -9.84 -44.40
C CYS A 26 -5.71 -9.68 -43.18
N ILE A 27 -6.01 -8.71 -42.33
CA ILE A 27 -5.37 -8.57 -41.02
C ILE A 27 -5.70 -9.83 -40.21
N PRO A 28 -4.72 -10.66 -39.81
CA PRO A 28 -5.00 -11.84 -39.02
C PRO A 28 -5.54 -11.39 -37.66
N ARG A 29 -6.69 -11.97 -37.23
CA ARG A 29 -7.16 -11.82 -35.85
C ARG A 29 -6.03 -12.24 -34.90
N PRO A 30 -5.75 -11.49 -33.83
CA PRO A 30 -4.79 -11.94 -32.84
C PRO A 30 -5.27 -13.29 -32.32
N ARG A 31 -4.40 -14.32 -32.44
CA ARG A 31 -4.63 -15.62 -31.80
C ARG A 31 -4.88 -15.33 -30.32
N SER A 32 -5.97 -15.88 -29.77
CA SER A 32 -6.20 -15.87 -28.33
C SER A 32 -4.93 -16.34 -27.65
N ALA A 33 -4.21 -15.42 -27.02
CA ALA A 33 -3.13 -15.76 -26.13
C ALA A 33 -3.80 -16.52 -24.98
N THR A 34 -3.65 -17.84 -24.97
CA THR A 34 -3.90 -18.64 -23.79
C THR A 34 -2.99 -18.10 -22.70
N PHE A 35 -3.56 -17.27 -21.85
CA PHE A 35 -2.94 -16.78 -20.63
C PHE A 35 -2.82 -18.00 -19.73
N THR A 36 -1.72 -18.75 -19.87
CA THR A 36 -1.29 -19.65 -18.81
C THR A 36 -1.08 -18.75 -17.61
N PRO A 37 -1.81 -18.93 -16.49
CA PRO A 37 -1.50 -18.20 -15.29
C PRO A 37 -0.08 -18.62 -14.93
N ARG A 38 0.89 -17.73 -15.14
CA ARG A 38 2.14 -17.81 -14.41
C ARG A 38 1.68 -17.77 -12.97
N SER A 39 1.79 -18.91 -12.31
CA SER A 39 1.59 -19.06 -10.88
C SER A 39 2.24 -17.85 -10.22
N ALA A 40 1.44 -16.88 -9.80
CA ALA A 40 1.85 -15.95 -8.79
C ALA A 40 2.12 -16.87 -7.61
N ALA A 41 3.40 -17.20 -7.39
CA ALA A 41 3.81 -17.91 -6.21
C ALA A 41 3.23 -17.11 -5.05
N SER A 42 2.19 -17.65 -4.42
CA SER A 42 1.67 -17.13 -3.17
C SER A 42 2.84 -17.20 -2.21
N ILE A 43 3.45 -16.05 -1.92
CA ILE A 43 4.75 -16.04 -1.23
C ILE A 43 4.62 -16.61 0.19
N PHE A 44 3.40 -16.67 0.78
CA PHE A 44 3.18 -17.40 2.03
C PHE A 44 1.77 -18.00 2.12
N THR A 45 1.64 -19.30 1.79
CA THR A 45 0.52 -20.16 2.24
C THR A 45 0.77 -20.78 3.61
N ALA A 46 1.82 -20.36 4.32
CA ALA A 46 2.11 -20.87 5.65
C ALA A 46 1.12 -20.24 6.65
N ARG A 47 0.34 -21.10 7.32
CA ARG A 47 -0.45 -20.76 8.52
C ARG A 47 0.42 -20.17 9.65
N THR A 48 1.74 -20.22 9.50
CA THR A 48 2.75 -19.70 10.41
C THR A 48 3.59 -18.62 9.69
N PRO A 49 3.62 -17.37 10.19
CA PRO A 49 4.52 -16.34 9.68
C PRO A 49 6.00 -16.76 9.75
N PRO A 50 6.85 -16.34 8.79
CA PRO A 50 8.30 -16.53 8.91
C PRO A 50 8.84 -15.85 10.19
N PRO A 51 10.05 -16.21 10.66
CA PRO A 51 10.60 -15.65 11.90
C PRO A 51 10.93 -14.15 11.81
N MET A 52 11.20 -13.67 10.58
CA MET A 52 11.48 -12.26 10.29
C MET A 52 10.96 -11.89 8.90
N VAL A 53 10.57 -10.64 8.74
CA VAL A 53 10.23 -10.00 7.46
C VAL A 53 10.77 -8.59 7.47
N ASP A 54 11.33 -8.15 6.34
CA ASP A 54 11.70 -6.77 6.11
C ASP A 54 11.34 -6.37 4.68
N TRP A 55 10.21 -5.68 4.51
CA TRP A 55 9.72 -5.24 3.19
C TRP A 55 10.64 -4.23 2.51
N ARG A 56 11.58 -3.60 3.24
CA ARG A 56 12.62 -2.74 2.66
C ARG A 56 13.55 -3.56 1.78
N ALA A 57 13.97 -4.74 2.27
CA ALA A 57 14.82 -5.67 1.53
C ALA A 57 14.13 -6.22 0.26
N HIS A 58 12.81 -6.22 0.23
CA HIS A 58 12.01 -6.60 -0.94
C HIS A 58 11.67 -5.42 -1.88
N GLY A 59 12.20 -4.22 -1.60
CA GLY A 59 11.94 -3.03 -2.40
C GLY A 59 10.47 -2.59 -2.40
N ALA A 60 9.71 -2.96 -1.36
CA ALA A 60 8.28 -2.65 -1.19
C ALA A 60 8.04 -1.49 -0.20
N VAL A 61 9.06 -0.66 0.03
CA VAL A 61 9.00 0.49 0.93
C VAL A 61 9.68 1.67 0.24
N THR A 62 8.96 2.78 0.09
CA THR A 62 9.50 4.05 -0.44
C THR A 62 10.42 4.75 0.57
N PRO A 63 11.19 5.78 0.17
CA PRO A 63 11.99 6.57 1.12
C PRO A 63 11.16 7.15 2.28
N VAL A 64 11.80 7.38 3.43
CA VAL A 64 11.19 8.04 4.59
C VAL A 64 10.78 9.47 4.21
N MET A 65 9.58 9.86 4.65
CA MET A 65 9.05 11.21 4.47
C MET A 65 9.14 12.00 5.77
N ASP A 66 9.11 13.32 5.64
CA ASP A 66 8.88 14.24 6.75
C ASP A 66 7.50 14.87 6.59
N GLN A 67 6.62 14.63 7.56
CA GLN A 67 5.26 15.16 7.57
C GLN A 67 5.19 16.62 7.99
N GLY A 68 6.27 17.17 8.56
CA GLY A 68 6.31 18.49 9.18
C GLY A 68 5.20 18.73 10.20
N VAL A 69 4.53 19.87 10.10
CA VAL A 69 3.54 20.33 11.10
C VAL A 69 2.11 19.89 10.79
N LEU A 70 1.87 19.33 9.60
CA LEU A 70 0.52 19.07 9.09
C LEU A 70 -0.25 17.97 9.86
N GLY A 71 0.47 17.10 10.59
CA GLY A 71 -0.15 15.96 11.27
C GLY A 71 -0.68 14.88 10.30
N SER A 72 -0.08 14.77 9.11
CA SER A 72 -0.52 13.90 8.01
C SER A 72 -0.08 12.43 8.12
N CYS A 73 0.40 11.99 9.29
CA CYS A 73 0.90 10.64 9.55
C CYS A 73 -0.03 9.52 9.05
N TRP A 74 -1.34 9.70 9.20
CA TRP A 74 -2.37 8.76 8.75
C TRP A 74 -2.45 8.67 7.22
N ALA A 75 -2.29 9.79 6.51
CA ALA A 75 -2.29 9.82 5.05
C ALA A 75 -1.01 9.21 4.49
N ILE A 76 0.14 9.54 5.09
CA ILE A 76 1.46 8.99 4.71
C ILE A 76 1.51 7.47 4.95
N SER A 77 1.06 6.99 6.10
CA SER A 77 1.04 5.55 6.39
C SER A 77 0.04 4.78 5.53
N THR A 78 -1.10 5.39 5.16
CA THR A 78 -2.05 4.79 4.21
C THR A 78 -1.44 4.68 2.81
N ALA A 79 -0.85 5.77 2.30
CA ALA A 79 -0.13 5.76 1.02
C ALA A 79 0.93 4.66 1.01
N GLY A 80 1.79 4.60 2.04
CA GLY A 80 2.88 3.62 2.14
C GLY A 80 2.42 2.16 2.13
N ALA A 81 1.27 1.85 2.73
CA ALA A 81 0.72 0.49 2.67
C ALA A 81 0.24 0.12 1.26
N ILE A 82 -0.38 1.07 0.55
CA ILE A 82 -0.82 0.89 -0.85
C ILE A 82 0.39 0.77 -1.78
N GLU A 83 1.42 1.59 -1.59
CA GLU A 83 2.69 1.52 -2.33
C GLU A 83 3.34 0.13 -2.21
N GLY A 84 3.41 -0.39 -0.97
CA GLY A 84 3.97 -1.70 -0.68
C GLY A 84 3.16 -2.83 -1.32
N LEU A 85 1.84 -2.81 -1.16
CA LEU A 85 0.98 -3.80 -1.81
C LEU A 85 1.09 -3.73 -3.34
N HIS A 86 1.10 -2.53 -3.91
CA HIS A 86 1.23 -2.33 -5.35
C HIS A 86 2.56 -2.90 -5.87
N LYS A 87 3.66 -2.70 -5.15
CA LYS A 87 4.94 -3.35 -5.47
C LYS A 87 4.83 -4.87 -5.41
N ILE A 88 4.23 -5.42 -4.36
CA ILE A 88 4.09 -6.88 -4.18
C ILE A 88 3.25 -7.50 -5.31
N ARG A 89 2.17 -6.84 -5.74
CA ARG A 89 1.26 -7.35 -6.77
C ARG A 89 1.73 -7.13 -8.20
N SER A 90 2.33 -5.96 -8.49
CA SER A 90 2.68 -5.56 -9.86
C SER A 90 4.17 -5.63 -10.18
N GLY A 91 5.03 -5.76 -9.16
CA GLY A 91 6.48 -5.64 -9.29
C GLY A 91 6.99 -4.20 -9.41
N ARG A 92 6.11 -3.20 -9.51
CA ARG A 92 6.47 -1.77 -9.66
C ARG A 92 6.22 -1.01 -8.36
N LEU A 93 7.26 -0.38 -7.82
CA LEU A 93 7.12 0.56 -6.70
C LEU A 93 6.74 1.92 -7.27
N VAL A 94 5.71 2.54 -6.70
CA VAL A 94 5.25 3.88 -7.08
C VAL A 94 5.22 4.71 -5.82
N ARG A 95 5.60 5.98 -5.91
CA ARG A 95 5.38 6.95 -4.82
C ARG A 95 4.01 7.58 -5.00
N LEU A 96 3.13 7.39 -4.04
CA LEU A 96 1.75 7.87 -4.07
C LEU A 96 1.62 9.17 -3.28
N SER A 97 0.69 10.02 -3.72
CA SER A 97 0.45 11.32 -3.10
C SER A 97 -0.29 11.18 -1.78
N SER A 98 0.45 11.23 -0.67
CA SER A 98 -0.14 11.36 0.66
C SER A 98 -0.86 12.71 0.83
N GLN A 99 -0.43 13.75 0.10
CA GLN A 99 -1.09 15.05 0.09
C GLN A 99 -2.48 15.01 -0.55
N GLN A 100 -2.67 14.28 -1.65
CA GLN A 100 -3.99 14.11 -2.25
C GLN A 100 -4.93 13.39 -1.29
N ILE A 101 -4.45 12.34 -0.60
CA ILE A 101 -5.21 11.67 0.45
C ILE A 101 -5.59 12.68 1.53
N TYR A 102 -4.64 13.50 2.00
CA TYR A 102 -4.88 14.50 3.04
C TYR A 102 -5.90 15.57 2.62
N ASP A 103 -5.76 16.12 1.41
CA ASP A 103 -6.58 17.25 0.96
C ASP A 103 -8.01 16.83 0.59
N CYS A 104 -8.16 15.64 0.01
CA CYS A 104 -9.39 15.19 -0.62
C CYS A 104 -10.19 14.19 0.22
N SER A 105 -9.56 13.50 1.17
CA SER A 105 -10.31 12.68 2.13
C SER A 105 -10.96 13.55 3.22
N ASN A 106 -11.93 12.98 3.92
CA ASN A 106 -12.58 13.69 5.03
C ASN A 106 -11.55 13.98 6.13
N LYS A 107 -11.26 15.27 6.36
CA LYS A 107 -10.26 15.82 7.30
C LYS A 107 -10.57 15.57 8.79
N SER A 108 -11.52 14.69 9.13
CA SER A 108 -11.81 14.33 10.52
C SER A 108 -10.63 13.58 11.15
N MET A 109 -10.21 14.01 12.33
CA MET A 109 -9.07 13.45 13.08
C MET A 109 -9.34 12.07 13.69
N ILE A 110 -10.60 11.64 13.74
CA ILE A 110 -10.99 10.33 14.32
C ILE A 110 -11.00 9.29 13.20
N GLU A 111 -10.27 8.18 13.42
CA GLU A 111 -10.14 7.06 12.47
C GLU A 111 -9.66 7.48 11.08
N SER A 112 -8.78 8.48 11.04
CA SER A 112 -8.36 9.16 9.81
C SER A 112 -7.74 8.22 8.77
N HIS A 113 -6.99 7.18 9.16
CA HIS A 113 -6.48 6.21 8.19
C HIS A 113 -7.57 5.29 7.61
N LEU A 114 -8.62 4.92 8.36
CA LEU A 114 -9.74 4.16 7.81
C LEU A 114 -10.51 5.00 6.79
N ARG A 115 -10.72 6.28 7.09
CA ARG A 115 -11.30 7.25 6.15
C ARG A 115 -10.42 7.47 4.92
N ALA A 116 -9.11 7.41 5.08
CA ALA A 116 -8.17 7.49 3.96
C ALA A 116 -8.33 6.30 3.02
N TYR A 117 -8.33 5.07 3.54
CA TYR A 117 -8.58 3.87 2.72
C TYR A 117 -9.93 3.92 2.01
N ASP A 118 -10.99 4.25 2.75
CA ASP A 118 -12.34 4.38 2.19
C ASP A 118 -12.43 5.46 1.11
N TRP A 119 -11.74 6.60 1.29
CA TRP A 119 -11.66 7.63 0.26
C TRP A 119 -10.90 7.13 -0.98
N VAL A 120 -9.74 6.48 -0.82
CA VAL A 120 -8.97 5.94 -1.95
C VAL A 120 -9.82 4.95 -2.74
N LEU A 121 -10.54 4.06 -2.05
CA LEU A 121 -11.46 3.10 -2.66
C LEU A 121 -12.55 3.82 -3.48
N ARG A 122 -13.23 4.80 -2.88
CA ARG A 122 -14.34 5.53 -3.53
C ARG A 122 -13.87 6.45 -4.66
N ASN A 123 -12.66 7.01 -4.57
CA ASN A 123 -12.07 7.82 -5.63
C ASN A 123 -11.61 6.97 -6.84
N GLY A 124 -11.48 5.65 -6.68
CA GLY A 124 -10.93 4.76 -7.70
C GLY A 124 -9.39 4.70 -7.69
N GLY A 125 -8.76 5.22 -6.64
CA GLY A 125 -7.31 5.20 -6.44
C GLY A 125 -6.73 6.55 -6.02
N VAL A 126 -5.42 6.66 -6.12
CA VAL A 126 -4.65 7.86 -5.75
C VAL A 126 -3.60 8.16 -6.81
N ALA A 127 -3.29 9.44 -6.97
CA ALA A 127 -2.26 9.95 -7.86
C ALA A 127 -0.84 9.71 -7.32
N SER A 128 0.15 9.86 -8.20
CA SER A 128 1.55 9.82 -7.80
C SER A 128 1.95 11.09 -7.05
N GLU A 129 3.00 10.98 -6.24
CA GLU A 129 3.66 12.10 -5.59
C GLU A 129 4.11 13.17 -6.60
N GLU A 130 4.57 12.77 -7.79
CA GLU A 130 4.95 13.70 -8.86
C GLU A 130 3.74 14.50 -9.39
N THR A 131 2.59 13.85 -9.52
CA THR A 131 1.37 14.48 -10.02
C THR A 131 0.77 15.42 -9.00
N TYR A 132 0.82 15.05 -7.72
CA TYR A 132 0.24 15.81 -6.61
C TYR A 132 1.26 15.86 -5.45
N PRO A 133 2.24 16.78 -5.50
CA PRO A 133 3.32 16.82 -4.52
C PRO A 133 2.88 17.18 -3.11
N TYR A 134 3.60 16.63 -2.12
CA TYR A 134 3.51 17.00 -0.71
C TYR A 134 4.02 18.43 -0.48
N VAL A 135 3.26 19.22 0.29
CA VAL A 135 3.55 20.65 0.52
C VAL A 135 3.56 21.04 2.00
N ASP A 136 3.44 20.07 2.91
CA ASP A 136 3.43 20.27 4.37
C ASP A 136 2.50 21.41 4.84
N ARG A 137 1.35 21.55 4.19
CA ARG A 137 0.33 22.51 4.57
C ARG A 137 -1.05 22.04 4.13
N VAL A 138 -2.06 22.59 4.79
CA VAL A 138 -3.44 22.43 4.35
C VAL A 138 -3.62 23.16 3.03
N GLN A 139 -4.20 22.48 2.04
CA GLN A 139 -4.71 23.10 0.84
C GLN A 139 -6.07 22.50 0.49
N ASP A 140 -6.73 23.09 -0.50
CA ASP A 140 -7.95 22.56 -1.06
C ASP A 140 -7.67 21.36 -1.95
N CYS A 141 -8.63 20.43 -1.98
CA CYS A 141 -8.57 19.29 -2.89
C CYS A 141 -8.55 19.77 -4.34
N LYS A 142 -7.47 19.48 -5.06
CA LYS A 142 -7.32 19.76 -6.50
C LYS A 142 -8.14 18.78 -7.32
N ARG A 143 -9.43 19.09 -7.51
CA ARG A 143 -10.44 18.20 -8.11
C ARG A 143 -10.06 17.75 -9.52
N GLU A 144 -9.37 18.61 -10.27
CA GLU A 144 -8.86 18.34 -11.61
C GLU A 144 -7.83 17.19 -11.62
N LYS A 145 -7.20 16.86 -10.48
CA LYS A 145 -6.22 15.76 -10.37
C LYS A 145 -6.81 14.44 -9.87
N LEU A 146 -8.11 14.39 -9.54
CA LEU A 146 -8.73 13.20 -8.96
C LEU A 146 -8.69 11.96 -9.85
N HIS A 147 -8.70 12.15 -11.17
CA HIS A 147 -8.70 11.08 -12.17
C HIS A 147 -7.28 10.61 -12.56
N MET A 148 -6.22 11.25 -12.05
CA MET A 148 -4.84 10.93 -12.41
C MET A 148 -4.31 9.76 -11.57
N ILE A 149 -4.93 8.58 -11.71
CA ILE A 149 -4.69 7.42 -10.84
C ILE A 149 -3.37 6.72 -11.15
N SER A 150 -2.56 6.48 -10.11
CA SER A 150 -1.29 5.75 -10.18
C SER A 150 -1.32 4.38 -9.51
N ALA A 151 -2.16 4.22 -8.49
CA ALA A 151 -2.49 2.94 -7.86
C ALA A 151 -3.91 3.00 -7.28
N SER A 152 -4.56 1.85 -7.16
CA SER A 152 -5.91 1.70 -6.62
C SER A 152 -5.97 0.50 -5.68
N ILE A 153 -7.03 0.43 -4.87
CA ILE A 153 -7.33 -0.71 -4.01
C ILE A 153 -8.71 -1.25 -4.36
N THR A 154 -8.93 -2.53 -4.12
CA THR A 154 -10.23 -3.19 -4.33
C THR A 154 -11.04 -3.26 -3.04
N SER A 155 -10.36 -3.29 -1.90
CA SER A 155 -10.94 -3.22 -0.55
C SER A 155 -9.84 -2.92 0.47
N PHE A 156 -10.17 -2.92 1.76
CA PHE A 156 -9.20 -2.85 2.85
C PHE A 156 -9.72 -3.62 4.07
N VAL A 157 -8.79 -4.13 4.88
CA VAL A 157 -9.07 -4.86 6.12
C VAL A 157 -8.75 -3.96 7.30
N TRP A 158 -9.65 -3.90 8.28
CA TRP A 158 -9.52 -3.10 9.51
C TRP A 158 -9.99 -3.87 10.77
N THR A 159 -10.16 -5.18 10.62
CA THR A 159 -10.61 -6.11 11.66
C THR A 159 -9.43 -6.77 12.38
N ILE A 160 -8.22 -6.24 12.26
CA ILE A 160 -7.09 -6.68 13.07
C ILE A 160 -7.35 -6.23 14.50
N ARG A 161 -7.36 -7.18 15.43
CA ARG A 161 -7.64 -6.99 16.87
C ARG A 161 -6.56 -7.55 17.77
N THR A 162 -5.67 -8.40 17.23
CA THR A 162 -4.59 -9.02 18.01
C THR A 162 -3.22 -8.83 17.36
N GLU A 163 -2.17 -8.88 18.17
CA GLU A 163 -0.78 -8.83 17.72
C GLU A 163 -0.45 -10.03 16.81
N GLN A 164 -1.12 -11.17 17.00
CA GLN A 164 -0.97 -12.34 16.16
C GLN A 164 -1.57 -12.13 14.75
N GLU A 165 -2.75 -11.50 14.66
CA GLU A 165 -3.33 -11.10 13.38
C GLU A 165 -2.48 -10.03 12.69
N LEU A 166 -1.94 -9.07 13.44
CA LEU A 166 -1.01 -8.08 12.91
C LEU A 166 0.25 -8.77 12.34
N LEU A 167 0.79 -9.78 13.02
CA LEU A 167 1.95 -10.55 12.54
C LEU A 167 1.66 -11.27 11.22
N LEU A 168 0.46 -11.85 11.09
CA LEU A 168 0.01 -12.50 9.86
C LEU A 168 -0.22 -11.49 8.72
N ALA A 169 -0.68 -10.27 9.02
CA ALA A 169 -0.86 -9.23 8.02
C ALA A 169 0.50 -8.67 7.55
N VAL A 170 1.39 -8.33 8.50
CA VAL A 170 2.73 -7.80 8.19
C VAL A 170 3.60 -8.82 7.47
N SER A 171 3.38 -10.12 7.67
CA SER A 171 4.10 -11.15 6.91
C SER A 171 3.74 -11.21 5.42
N GLN A 172 2.62 -10.61 5.03
CA GLN A 172 2.09 -10.64 3.66
C GLN A 172 2.26 -9.30 2.92
N GLN A 173 2.27 -8.18 3.65
CA GLN A 173 2.44 -6.84 3.10
C GLN A 173 2.71 -5.80 4.20
N PRO A 174 3.16 -4.57 3.87
CA PRO A 174 3.15 -3.48 4.83
C PRO A 174 1.74 -3.13 5.35
N VAL A 175 1.64 -2.76 6.62
CA VAL A 175 0.36 -2.52 7.33
C VAL A 175 0.39 -1.15 8.01
N THR A 176 -0.68 -0.36 7.89
CA THR A 176 -0.83 0.87 8.67
C THR A 176 -1.16 0.51 10.11
N VAL A 177 -0.43 1.07 11.08
CA VAL A 177 -0.65 0.87 12.52
C VAL A 177 -0.77 2.22 13.22
N LYS A 178 -1.44 2.26 14.37
CA LYS A 178 -1.48 3.43 15.24
C LYS A 178 -1.05 3.04 16.65
N MET A 179 -0.14 3.80 17.23
CA MET A 179 0.32 3.60 18.61
C MET A 179 0.01 4.82 19.46
N SER A 180 -0.30 4.58 20.72
CA SER A 180 -0.46 5.63 21.74
C SER A 180 0.81 5.71 22.60
N VAL A 181 1.72 6.60 22.22
CA VAL A 181 3.06 6.73 22.84
C VAL A 181 3.13 7.94 23.76
N GLU A 182 4.06 7.90 24.71
CA GLU A 182 4.39 9.09 25.50
C GLU A 182 5.18 10.07 24.61
N PRO A 183 4.73 11.34 24.45
CA PRO A 183 5.31 12.28 23.50
C PRO A 183 6.82 12.49 23.64
N ALA A 184 7.34 12.69 24.85
CA ALA A 184 8.76 13.01 25.05
C ALA A 184 9.65 11.82 24.69
N SER A 185 9.26 10.62 25.10
CA SER A 185 9.98 9.37 24.81
C SER A 185 9.99 9.04 23.33
N PHE A 186 8.88 9.31 22.63
CA PHE A 186 8.79 9.14 21.19
C PHE A 186 9.63 10.16 20.43
N LEU A 187 9.52 11.45 20.76
CA LEU A 187 10.28 12.51 20.08
C LEU A 187 11.79 12.37 20.28
N ASN A 188 12.23 11.90 21.44
CA ASN A 188 13.64 11.69 21.78
C ASN A 188 14.18 10.31 21.38
N TYR A 189 13.39 9.45 20.72
CA TYR A 189 13.86 8.15 20.29
C TYR A 189 14.96 8.27 19.22
N THR A 190 16.09 7.61 19.45
CA THR A 190 17.27 7.60 18.55
C THR A 190 17.66 6.21 18.07
N GLY A 191 17.06 5.14 18.60
CA GLY A 191 17.37 3.76 18.21
C GLY A 191 17.10 2.74 19.32
N GLY A 192 17.33 1.46 19.01
CA GLY A 192 17.07 0.33 19.91
C GLY A 192 15.61 -0.10 19.94
N ILE A 193 15.30 -1.17 20.71
CA ILE A 193 13.92 -1.66 20.84
C ILE A 193 13.19 -0.82 21.89
N PHE A 194 12.24 0.00 21.45
CA PHE A 194 11.35 0.74 22.33
C PHE A 194 10.40 -0.19 23.08
N SER A 195 10.38 -0.08 24.40
CA SER A 195 9.54 -0.88 25.30
C SER A 195 8.61 -0.01 26.18
N GLY A 196 8.42 1.26 25.82
CA GLY A 196 7.63 2.23 26.58
C GLY A 196 8.47 3.39 27.14
N PRO A 197 7.83 4.31 27.89
CA PRO A 197 6.42 4.27 28.30
C PRO A 197 5.43 4.54 27.17
N CYS A 198 4.23 3.93 27.28
CA CYS A 198 3.09 4.28 26.43
C CYS A 198 2.39 5.54 26.97
N GLY A 199 1.55 6.17 26.14
CA GLY A 199 0.87 7.42 26.47
C GLY A 199 -0.49 7.54 25.81
N HIS A 200 -0.93 8.78 25.59
CA HIS A 200 -2.24 9.10 25.02
C HIS A 200 -2.15 9.71 23.61
N ALA A 201 -0.94 10.08 23.17
CA ALA A 201 -0.74 10.69 21.85
C ALA A 201 -0.70 9.60 20.78
N GLY A 202 -1.73 9.58 19.94
CA GLY A 202 -1.85 8.64 18.84
C GLY A 202 -1.04 9.05 17.62
N HIS A 203 -0.10 8.23 17.16
CA HIS A 203 0.65 8.44 15.92
C HIS A 203 0.50 7.24 14.98
N SER A 204 0.21 7.49 13.70
CA SER A 204 0.06 6.44 12.69
C SER A 204 1.38 6.23 11.94
N MET A 205 1.81 4.99 11.82
CA MET A 205 3.06 4.59 11.15
C MET A 205 2.80 3.41 10.23
N LEU A 206 3.81 3.04 9.44
CA LEU A 206 3.74 1.88 8.55
C LEU A 206 4.57 0.73 9.13
N ALA A 207 3.95 -0.36 9.54
CA ALA A 207 4.66 -1.59 9.86
C ALA A 207 5.19 -2.22 8.58
N VAL A 208 6.52 -2.26 8.44
CA VAL A 208 7.23 -2.75 7.25
C VAL A 208 7.98 -4.04 7.52
N GLY A 209 7.86 -4.59 8.72
CA GLY A 209 8.54 -5.82 9.07
C GLY A 209 8.53 -6.12 10.56
N TYR A 210 9.23 -7.19 10.90
CA TYR A 210 9.46 -7.63 12.27
C TYR A 210 10.67 -8.58 12.31
N GLY A 211 11.21 -8.76 13.50
CA GLY A 211 12.31 -9.70 13.72
C GLY A 211 12.43 -10.14 15.17
N ALA A 212 13.57 -10.75 15.45
CA ALA A 212 14.04 -11.09 16.78
C ALA A 212 15.56 -10.91 16.85
N LEU A 213 16.04 -10.48 18.01
CA LEU A 213 17.46 -10.46 18.34
C LEU A 213 17.94 -11.85 18.77
N PRO A 214 19.26 -12.13 18.77
CA PRO A 214 19.82 -13.39 19.25
C PRO A 214 19.46 -13.73 20.71
N ASP A 215 19.21 -12.72 21.53
CA ASP A 215 18.78 -12.86 22.92
C ASP A 215 17.27 -13.16 23.09
N GLY A 216 16.55 -13.34 21.97
CA GLY A 216 15.13 -13.67 21.94
C GLY A 216 14.18 -12.48 21.99
N ARG A 217 14.66 -11.24 22.18
CA ARG A 217 13.80 -10.04 22.15
C ARG A 217 13.25 -9.82 20.74
N LYS A 218 11.93 -9.78 20.64
CA LYS A 218 11.19 -9.60 19.39
C LYS A 218 10.84 -8.14 19.17
N TYR A 219 10.81 -7.70 17.91
CA TYR A 219 10.47 -6.33 17.56
C TYR A 219 9.66 -6.23 16.27
N TRP A 220 8.92 -5.12 16.15
CA TRP A 220 8.35 -4.58 14.93
C TRP A 220 9.32 -3.60 14.29
N ILE A 221 9.27 -3.47 12.96
CA ILE A 221 9.98 -2.44 12.20
C ILE A 221 8.93 -1.48 11.67
N LEU A 222 8.88 -0.26 12.21
CA LEU A 222 7.91 0.75 11.79
C LEU A 222 8.63 1.86 11.03
N LYS A 223 8.14 2.19 9.84
CA LYS A 223 8.54 3.39 9.10
C LYS A 223 7.72 4.57 9.63
N SER A 224 8.42 5.58 10.12
CA SER A 224 7.85 6.83 10.62
C SER A 224 7.73 7.88 9.52
N SER A 225 7.12 9.01 9.85
CA SER A 225 6.99 10.20 9.01
C SER A 225 7.63 11.44 9.63
N TYR A 226 8.64 11.26 10.49
CA TYR A 226 9.42 12.32 11.15
C TYR A 226 10.79 12.59 10.48
N GLY A 227 10.94 12.20 9.21
CA GLY A 227 12.19 12.40 8.48
C GLY A 227 13.29 11.39 8.84
N VAL A 228 14.36 11.40 8.05
CA VAL A 228 15.48 10.44 8.16
C VAL A 228 16.39 10.70 9.36
N HIS A 229 16.32 11.87 9.98
CA HIS A 229 17.15 12.24 11.13
C HIS A 229 16.53 11.84 12.47
N TRP A 230 15.27 11.39 12.46
CA TRP A 230 14.57 10.92 13.64
C TRP A 230 14.70 9.39 13.77
N GLY A 231 14.84 8.89 15.01
CA GLY A 231 14.99 7.46 15.26
C GLY A 231 16.21 6.84 14.58
N ASP A 232 16.09 5.58 14.18
CA ASP A 232 17.11 4.90 13.40
C ASP A 232 16.81 5.10 11.90
N HIS A 233 17.36 6.17 11.34
CA HIS A 233 17.19 6.55 9.92
C HIS A 233 15.71 6.69 9.50
N GLY A 234 14.85 7.20 10.39
CA GLY A 234 13.41 7.32 10.18
C GLY A 234 12.58 6.08 10.54
N TYR A 235 13.21 5.06 11.12
CA TYR A 235 12.55 3.84 11.58
C TYR A 235 12.46 3.78 13.10
N PHE A 236 11.37 3.18 13.56
CA PHE A 236 11.06 2.95 14.97
C PHE A 236 10.96 1.46 15.21
N TYR A 237 11.85 0.93 16.05
CA TYR A 237 11.83 -0.48 16.43
C TYR A 237 11.10 -0.62 17.75
N VAL A 238 10.02 -1.39 17.75
CA VAL A 238 9.08 -1.48 18.88
C VAL A 238 9.03 -2.90 19.39
N GLN A 239 9.03 -3.10 20.71
CA GLN A 239 8.90 -4.43 21.30
C GLN A 239 7.65 -5.14 20.79
N ARG A 240 7.82 -6.40 20.40
CA ARG A 240 6.75 -7.30 19.99
C ARG A 240 6.59 -8.41 21.02
N GLY A 241 5.35 -8.80 21.31
CA GLY A 241 5.03 -9.78 22.34
C GLY A 241 5.18 -9.26 23.77
N PRO A 242 4.54 -8.14 24.15
CA PRO A 242 4.57 -7.65 25.54
C PRO A 242 3.71 -8.50 26.50
N GLY A 243 2.99 -9.51 26.01
CA GLY A 243 2.16 -10.41 26.82
C GLY A 243 0.67 -10.09 26.83
N HIS A 244 0.18 -9.25 25.90
CA HIS A 244 -1.25 -8.97 25.74
C HIS A 244 -1.61 -8.71 24.26
N ASP A 245 -2.86 -8.99 23.90
CA ASP A 245 -3.31 -9.04 22.49
C ASP A 245 -3.18 -7.70 21.75
N ALA A 246 -3.37 -6.57 22.44
CA ALA A 246 -3.27 -5.25 21.82
C ALA A 246 -1.86 -4.90 21.31
N GLY A 247 -0.82 -5.62 21.76
CA GLY A 247 0.59 -5.28 21.52
C GLY A 247 1.01 -3.96 22.19
N LEU A 248 2.32 -3.66 22.20
CA LEU A 248 2.83 -2.52 22.96
C LEU A 248 2.19 -1.22 22.47
N CYS A 249 1.71 -0.40 23.41
CA CYS A 249 1.04 0.88 23.12
C CYS A 249 -0.17 0.78 22.17
N GLY A 250 -0.83 -0.39 22.14
CA GLY A 250 -2.03 -0.63 21.35
C GLY A 250 -1.78 -0.72 19.85
N ILE A 251 -0.57 -1.09 19.42
CA ILE A 251 -0.18 -1.17 18.01
C ILE A 251 -1.17 -1.98 17.13
N ALA A 252 -1.84 -3.00 17.68
CA ALA A 252 -2.81 -3.81 16.95
C ALA A 252 -4.24 -3.25 16.95
N ASN A 253 -4.57 -2.27 17.80
CA ASN A 253 -5.96 -1.82 18.01
C ASN A 253 -6.59 -1.15 16.79
N TYR A 254 -5.78 -0.44 16.01
CA TYR A 254 -6.21 0.32 14.82
C TYR A 254 -5.31 0.01 13.63
N ALA A 255 -4.99 -1.28 13.44
CA ALA A 255 -4.23 -1.72 12.30
C ALA A 255 -5.14 -1.94 11.08
N ALA A 256 -4.68 -1.51 9.91
CA ALA A 256 -5.40 -1.67 8.66
C ALA A 256 -4.45 -1.85 7.47
N HIS A 257 -4.89 -2.59 6.45
CA HIS A 257 -4.14 -2.77 5.22
C HIS A 257 -5.04 -2.83 3.98
N PRO A 258 -4.55 -2.42 2.80
CA PRO A 258 -5.29 -2.51 1.55
C PRO A 258 -5.33 -3.94 1.00
N VAL A 259 -6.22 -4.16 0.03
CA VAL A 259 -6.35 -5.40 -0.77
C VAL A 259 -6.46 -5.07 -2.25
#